data_AF-A0A3P1VZH8-F1
#
_entry.id   AF-A0A3P1VZH8-F1
#
_cell.length_a   1.000
_cell.length_b   1.000
_cell.length_c   1.000
_cell.angle_alpha   90.00
_cell.angle_beta   90.00
_cell.angle_gamma   90.00
#
_symmetry.space_group_name_H-M   'P 1'
#
loop_
_entity.id
_entity.type
_entity.pdbx_description
1 polymer ?
#
loop_
_entity_poly.entity_id
_entity_poly.type
_entity_poly.pdbx_seq_one_letter_code
_entity_poly.pdbx_strand_id
1 'polypeptide(L)'
;VSVGDFVWLDADRDGIQDDGEKGIKGVELRLVGPDGQPVRDVDGDPVGPVKTGDDGGYLFEDLPVLGAGESYKVCVTDPAGL
;
A
#
# COMPACT_ATOMS: atom_id res chain seq x y z
N VAL A 1 -2.02 11.63 -8.19
CA VAL A 1 -1.72 11.40 -6.75
C VAL A 1 -1.06 10.04 -6.64
N SER A 2 -0.21 9.80 -5.65
CA SER A 2 0.37 8.47 -5.40
C SER A 2 0.14 8.06 -3.95
N VAL A 3 -0.01 6.76 -3.72
CA VAL A 3 -0.07 6.14 -2.39
C VAL A 3 0.96 5.03 -2.38
N GLY A 4 1.90 5.10 -1.47
CA GLY A 4 2.96 4.11 -1.28
C GLY A 4 3.53 4.29 0.12
N ASP A 5 4.55 3.50 0.43
CA ASP A 5 5.55 3.73 1.48
C ASP A 5 6.32 2.40 1.62
N PHE A 6 6.13 1.69 2.72
CA PHE A 6 6.97 0.59 3.13
C PHE A 6 6.19 -0.41 3.99
N VAL A 7 6.55 -1.69 3.88
CA VAL A 7 6.14 -2.74 4.83
C VAL A 7 7.39 -3.30 5.47
N TRP A 8 7.49 -3.24 6.80
CA TRP A 8 8.67 -3.66 7.56
C TRP A 8 8.35 -4.67 8.66
N LEU A 9 9.40 -5.38 9.06
CA LEU A 9 9.40 -6.21 10.26
C LEU A 9 9.75 -5.33 11.45
N ASP A 10 8.73 -4.96 12.21
CA ASP A 10 8.85 -4.34 13.54
C ASP A 10 9.46 -5.37 14.52
N ALA A 11 10.77 -5.28 14.71
CA ALA A 11 11.56 -6.32 15.37
C ALA A 11 11.50 -6.20 16.90
N ASP A 12 11.35 -4.99 17.41
CA ASP A 12 11.30 -4.70 18.84
C ASP A 12 9.88 -4.38 19.37
N ARG A 13 8.89 -4.30 18.46
CA ARG A 13 7.45 -4.24 18.69
C ARG A 13 6.96 -2.89 19.22
N ASP A 14 7.58 -1.81 18.76
CA ASP A 14 7.21 -0.46 19.19
C ASP A 14 6.31 0.29 18.19
N GLY A 15 6.12 -0.28 16.99
CA GLY A 15 5.32 0.29 15.91
C GLY A 15 5.95 1.51 15.23
N ILE A 16 7.22 1.78 15.47
CA ILE A 16 8.04 2.78 14.80
C ILE A 16 8.82 2.07 13.68
N GLN A 17 9.13 2.81 12.61
CA GLN A 17 10.05 2.31 11.59
C GLN A 17 11.45 2.80 11.94
N ASP A 18 12.28 1.92 12.49
CA ASP A 18 13.63 2.24 12.94
C ASP A 18 14.72 1.95 11.90
N ASP A 19 15.85 2.63 12.05
CA ASP A 19 17.04 2.39 11.25
C ASP A 19 17.54 0.94 11.43
N GLY A 20 17.48 0.16 10.36
CA GLY A 20 17.93 -1.23 10.32
C GLY A 20 16.81 -2.27 10.36
N GLU A 21 15.56 -1.85 10.56
CA GLU A 21 14.40 -2.73 10.40
C GLU A 21 14.20 -3.09 8.93
N LYS A 22 14.06 -4.39 8.69
CA LYS A 22 14.04 -4.92 7.33
C LYS A 22 12.66 -4.82 6.73
N GLY A 23 12.59 -4.40 5.48
CA GLY A 23 11.36 -4.52 4.73
C GLY A 23 10.99 -5.97 4.42
N ILE A 24 9.69 -6.18 4.21
CA ILE A 24 9.11 -7.49 3.94
C ILE A 24 8.74 -7.57 2.47
N LYS A 25 9.39 -8.48 1.75
CA LYS A 25 9.12 -8.75 0.33
C LYS A 25 7.83 -9.53 0.11
N GLY A 26 7.12 -9.21 -0.97
CA GLY A 26 6.07 -10.05 -1.53
C GLY A 26 4.70 -9.91 -0.87
N VAL A 27 4.55 -8.95 0.06
CA VAL A 27 3.28 -8.64 0.72
C VAL A 27 2.32 -8.09 -0.32
N GLU A 28 1.18 -8.76 -0.51
CA GLU A 28 0.16 -8.33 -1.46
C GLU A 28 -0.73 -7.24 -0.85
N LEU A 29 -0.83 -6.11 -1.55
CA LEU A 29 -1.56 -4.92 -1.17
C LEU A 29 -2.59 -4.57 -2.24
N ARG A 30 -3.76 -4.08 -1.81
CA ARG A 30 -4.82 -3.56 -2.68
C ARG A 30 -5.21 -2.16 -2.26
N LEU A 31 -5.59 -1.34 -3.24
CA LEU A 31 -6.11 -0.01 -3.01
C LEU A 31 -7.63 0.00 -3.17
N VAL A 32 -8.31 0.62 -2.21
CA VAL A 32 -9.76 0.81 -2.21
C VAL A 32 -10.06 2.31 -2.14
N GLY A 33 -11.02 2.75 -2.95
CA GLY A 33 -11.49 4.13 -3.01
C GLY A 33 -12.37 4.51 -1.80
N PRO A 34 -12.77 5.80 -1.71
CA PRO A 34 -13.61 6.30 -0.63
C PRO A 34 -15.01 5.65 -0.60
N ASP A 35 -15.47 5.13 -1.73
CA ASP A 35 -16.72 4.38 -1.89
C ASP A 35 -16.62 2.89 -1.51
N GLY A 36 -15.44 2.44 -1.09
CA GLY A 36 -15.18 1.04 -0.77
C GLY A 36 -14.99 0.13 -1.98
N GLN A 37 -14.84 0.68 -3.19
CA GLN A 37 -14.65 -0.09 -4.42
C GLN A 37 -13.18 -0.09 -4.91
N PRO A 38 -12.81 -1.04 -5.79
CA PRO A 38 -11.51 -0.99 -6.46
C PRO A 38 -11.31 0.34 -7.20
N VAL A 39 -10.11 0.89 -7.09
CA VAL A 39 -9.77 2.18 -7.69
C VAL A 39 -9.56 2.06 -9.20
N ARG A 40 -9.93 3.11 -9.93
CA ARG A 40 -9.46 3.37 -11.29
C ARG A 40 -8.50 4.55 -11.27
N ASP A 41 -7.46 4.51 -12.10
CA ASP A 41 -6.49 5.59 -12.23
C ASP A 41 -7.09 6.80 -12.99
N VAL A 42 -6.27 7.82 -13.23
CA VAL A 42 -6.67 9.04 -13.94
C VAL A 42 -7.05 8.81 -15.41
N ASP A 43 -6.58 7.72 -16.01
CA ASP A 43 -6.92 7.32 -17.39
C ASP A 43 -8.17 6.41 -17.44
N GLY A 44 -8.65 5.99 -16.26
CA GLY A 44 -9.83 5.16 -16.08
C GLY A 44 -9.54 3.67 -16.08
N ASP A 45 -8.27 3.26 -16.08
CA ASP A 45 -7.86 1.86 -16.04
C ASP A 45 -7.92 1.30 -14.60
N PRO A 46 -8.21 0.00 -14.40
CA PRO A 46 -8.27 -0.59 -13.06
C PRO A 46 -6.90 -0.61 -12.37
N VAL A 47 -6.83 -0.08 -11.15
CA VAL A 47 -5.64 -0.19 -10.31
C VAL A 47 -5.59 -1.60 -9.69
N GLY A 48 -4.66 -2.42 -10.15
CA GLY A 48 -4.47 -3.79 -9.69
C GLY A 48 -3.78 -3.89 -8.31
N PRO A 49 -3.71 -5.09 -7.73
CA PRO A 49 -2.88 -5.34 -6.55
C PRO A 49 -1.40 -5.13 -6.87
N VAL A 50 -0.63 -4.71 -5.87
CA VAL A 50 0.83 -4.63 -5.92
C VAL A 50 1.45 -5.57 -4.88
N LYS A 51 2.69 -5.98 -5.11
CA LYS A 51 3.48 -6.71 -4.12
C LYS A 51 4.67 -5.87 -3.71
N THR A 52 5.01 -5.89 -2.43
CA THR A 52 6.21 -5.20 -1.95
C THR A 52 7.48 -5.77 -2.58
N GLY A 53 8.43 -4.88 -2.88
CA GLY A 53 9.75 -5.21 -3.43
C GLY A 53 10.67 -5.93 -2.44
N ASP A 54 11.88 -6.25 -2.87
CA ASP A 54 12.91 -6.89 -2.02
C ASP A 54 13.27 -6.05 -0.79
N ASP A 55 13.13 -4.73 -0.93
CA ASP A 55 13.37 -3.77 0.12
C ASP A 55 12.16 -3.55 1.01
N GLY A 56 10.94 -3.99 0.65
CA GLY A 56 9.69 -3.74 1.38
C GLY A 56 8.84 -2.60 0.82
N GLY A 57 9.32 -1.89 -0.21
CA GLY A 57 8.61 -0.75 -0.80
C GLY A 57 7.43 -1.16 -1.68
N TYR A 58 6.41 -0.31 -1.76
CA TYR A 58 5.30 -0.44 -2.71
C TYR A 58 4.80 0.93 -3.18
N LEU A 59 4.18 0.97 -4.35
CA LEU A 59 3.64 2.20 -4.93
C LEU A 59 2.39 1.93 -5.77
N PHE A 60 1.35 2.72 -5.55
CA PHE A 60 0.25 2.96 -6.46
C PHE A 60 0.40 4.38 -7.03
N GLU A 61 0.49 4.49 -8.34
CA GLU A 61 0.68 5.75 -9.05
C GLU A 61 -0.57 6.15 -9.83
N ASP A 62 -0.55 7.36 -10.41
CA ASP A 62 -1.59 7.86 -11.30
C ASP A 62 -3.02 7.84 -10.71
N LEU A 63 -3.12 8.00 -9.39
CA LEU A 63 -4.40 8.03 -8.70
C LEU A 63 -5.11 9.38 -8.89
N PRO A 64 -6.45 9.38 -9.04
CA PRO A 64 -7.24 10.60 -9.00
C PRO A 64 -7.02 11.44 -7.73
N VAL A 65 -7.26 12.74 -7.84
CA VAL A 65 -7.38 13.59 -6.64
C VAL A 65 -8.75 13.35 -6.04
N LEU A 66 -8.81 13.03 -4.75
CA LEU A 66 -10.07 12.88 -4.02
C LEU A 66 -10.58 14.22 -3.48
N GLY A 67 -11.88 14.28 -3.17
CA GLY A 67 -12.49 15.42 -2.51
C GLY A 67 -11.97 15.63 -1.09
N ALA A 68 -12.19 16.82 -0.54
CA ALA A 68 -11.78 17.13 0.82
C ALA A 68 -12.44 16.18 1.83
N GLY A 69 -11.64 15.52 2.66
CA GLY A 69 -12.09 14.56 3.67
C GLY A 69 -12.25 13.13 3.16
N GLU A 70 -12.07 12.88 1.87
CA GLU A 70 -12.02 11.53 1.30
C GLU A 70 -10.60 10.95 1.41
N SER A 71 -10.53 9.62 1.45
CA SER A 71 -9.26 8.91 1.57
C SER A 71 -9.27 7.63 0.76
N TYR A 72 -8.10 7.25 0.29
CA TYR A 72 -7.83 5.88 -0.13
C TYR A 72 -7.56 5.00 1.09
N LYS A 73 -7.84 3.71 0.96
CA LYS A 73 -7.48 2.69 1.95
C LYS A 73 -6.60 1.64 1.30
N VAL A 74 -5.47 1.37 1.92
CA VAL A 74 -4.59 0.25 1.55
C VAL A 74 -4.99 -0.97 2.39
N CYS A 75 -5.25 -2.09 1.73
CA CYS A 75 -5.61 -3.36 2.36
C CYS A 75 -4.52 -4.39 2.10
N VAL A 76 -3.98 -4.98 3.17
CA VAL A 76 -3.11 -6.17 3.07
C VAL A 76 -4.01 -7.38 2.85
N THR A 77 -3.82 -8.10 1.75
CA THR A 77 -4.70 -9.21 1.36
C THR A 77 -4.16 -10.60 1.63
N ASP A 78 -2.88 -10.75 1.98
CA ASP A 78 -2.35 -12.04 2.40
C ASP A 78 -1.18 -11.89 3.40
N PRO A 79 -1.36 -12.28 4.67
CA PRO A 79 -0.25 -12.45 5.61
C PRO A 79 0.41 -13.83 5.50
N ALA A 80 0.01 -14.73 4.59
CA ALA A 80 0.52 -16.11 4.54
C ALA A 80 2.04 -16.14 4.29
N GLY A 81 2.78 -16.23 5.39
CA GLY A 81 4.24 -16.21 5.43
C GLY A 81 4.80 -15.50 6.67
N LEU A 82 4.00 -14.69 7.37
CA LEU A 82 4.28 -14.18 8.73
C LEU A 82 3.65 -15.07 9.80
#